data_AF-A0A8B3CDJ7-F1
#
_entry.id   AF-A0A8B3CDJ7-F1
#
_cell.length_a   1.000
_cell.length_b   1.000
_cell.length_c   1.000
_cell.angle_alpha   90.00
_cell.angle_beta   90.00
_cell.angle_gamma   90.00
#
_symmetry.space_group_name_H-M   'P 1'
#
loop_
_entity.id
_entity.type
_entity.pdbx_description
1 polymer ?
#
loop_
_entity_poly.entity_id
_entity_poly.type
_entity_poly.pdbx_seq_one_letter_code
_entity_poly.pdbx_strand_id
1 'polypeptide(L)'
;MTELNIDNIKAQMRKGILEYCILSIISRNDAYASSIIAELKAAEMIVVEGTLYPLLTRQKNQGLLSYRWEESPQGPPRKYYSITQKGRECLEQLDIAWSELISQIRIIRDGNR
;
A
#
# COMPACT_ATOMS: atom_id res chain seq x y z
N MET A 1 -26.04 -23.73 3.27
CA MET A 1 -25.19 -23.24 4.38
C MET A 1 -23.96 -22.66 3.72
N THR A 2 -23.96 -21.34 3.48
CA THR A 2 -22.90 -20.67 2.72
C THR A 2 -21.62 -20.78 3.53
N GLU A 3 -20.65 -21.52 3.00
CA GLU A 3 -19.30 -21.58 3.54
C GLU A 3 -18.79 -20.14 3.64
N LEU A 4 -18.51 -19.68 4.86
CA LEU A 4 -18.01 -18.34 5.07
C LEU A 4 -16.68 -18.23 4.34
N ASN A 5 -16.63 -17.45 3.26
CA ASN A 5 -15.42 -17.32 2.44
C ASN A 5 -14.40 -16.42 3.16
N ILE A 6 -13.69 -17.00 4.12
CA ILE A 6 -12.60 -16.35 4.88
C ILE A 6 -11.54 -15.78 3.94
N ASP A 7 -11.26 -16.45 2.82
CA ASP A 7 -10.27 -15.98 1.85
C ASP A 7 -10.72 -14.70 1.14
N ASN A 8 -12.01 -14.58 0.83
CA ASN A 8 -12.59 -13.34 0.32
C ASN A 8 -12.52 -12.22 1.36
N ILE A 9 -12.83 -12.49 2.64
CA ILE A 9 -12.72 -11.50 3.72
C ILE A 9 -11.28 -11.01 3.85
N LYS A 10 -10.31 -11.94 3.92
CA LYS A 10 -8.87 -11.61 3.94
C LYS A 10 -8.46 -10.78 2.73
N ALA A 11 -8.96 -11.12 1.54
CA ALA A 11 -8.68 -10.38 0.32
C ALA A 11 -9.23 -8.95 0.36
N GLN A 12 -10.44 -8.74 0.88
CA GLN A 12 -11.02 -7.40 1.03
C GLN A 12 -10.25 -6.56 2.06
N MET A 13 -9.87 -7.15 3.20
CA MET A 13 -9.03 -6.48 4.19
C MET A 13 -7.70 -6.02 3.57
N ARG A 14 -7.01 -6.91 2.84
CA ARG A 14 -5.76 -6.56 2.14
C ARG A 14 -5.94 -5.46 1.09
N LYS A 15 -7.03 -5.52 0.31
CA LYS A 15 -7.34 -4.48 -0.68
C LYS A 15 -7.53 -3.12 -0.01
N GLY A 16 -8.20 -3.07 1.15
CA GLY A 16 -8.46 -1.84 1.89
C GLY A 16 -7.19 -1.14 2.39
N ILE A 17 -6.13 -1.90 2.70
CA ILE A 17 -4.87 -1.36 3.25
C ILE A 17 -3.75 -1.24 2.21
N LEU A 18 -3.96 -1.71 0.98
CA LEU A 18 -2.88 -1.78 -0.02
C LEU A 18 -2.33 -0.40 -0.42
N GLU A 19 -3.18 0.62 -0.53
CA GLU A 19 -2.70 1.97 -0.82
C GLU A 19 -1.84 2.56 0.28
N TYR A 20 -2.23 2.31 1.53
CA TYR A 20 -1.44 2.66 2.71
C TYR A 20 -0.06 1.98 2.65
N CYS A 21 -0.01 0.67 2.41
CA CYS A 21 1.26 -0.05 2.26
C CYS A 21 2.16 0.52 1.15
N ILE A 22 1.59 0.90 0.01
CA ILE A 22 2.35 1.52 -1.10
C ILE A 22 2.97 2.86 -0.65
N LEU A 23 2.20 3.71 0.04
CA LEU A 23 2.74 4.97 0.58
C LEU A 23 3.82 4.72 1.63
N SER A 24 3.62 3.76 2.54
CA SER A 24 4.61 3.39 3.56
C SER A 24 5.90 2.85 2.97
N ILE A 25 5.84 2.15 1.82
CA ILE A 25 7.04 1.67 1.12
C ILE A 25 7.80 2.83 0.51
N ILE A 26 7.11 3.68 -0.25
CA ILE A 26 7.71 4.80 -1.00
C ILE A 26 8.17 5.92 -0.05
N SER A 27 7.62 6.03 1.15
CA SER A 27 8.02 7.07 2.11
C SER A 27 9.43 6.89 2.65
N ARG A 28 9.96 5.67 2.65
CA ARG A 28 11.31 5.38 3.14
C ARG A 28 12.36 5.71 2.11
N ASN A 29 12.12 5.38 0.84
CA ASN A 29 12.97 5.68 -0.30
C ASN A 29 12.14 5.62 -1.59
N ASP A 30 12.63 6.29 -2.64
CA ASP A 30 12.04 6.18 -3.97
C ASP A 30 12.03 4.72 -4.45
N ALA A 31 10.93 4.31 -5.09
CA ALA A 31 10.73 2.93 -5.47
C ALA A 31 10.10 2.79 -6.86
N TYR A 32 10.49 1.75 -7.59
CA TYR A 32 9.87 1.36 -8.86
C TYR A 32 8.98 0.14 -8.67
N ALA A 33 8.06 -0.09 -9.60
CA ALA A 33 6.97 -1.06 -9.47
C ALA A 33 7.41 -2.45 -8.96
N SER A 34 8.47 -3.04 -9.53
CA SER A 34 8.91 -4.37 -9.11
C SER A 34 9.60 -4.40 -7.75
N SER A 35 10.23 -3.31 -7.30
CA SER A 35 10.72 -3.21 -5.91
C SER A 35 9.57 -3.16 -4.90
N ILE A 36 8.48 -2.45 -5.23
CA ILE A 36 7.26 -2.40 -4.40
C ILE A 36 6.61 -3.78 -4.33
N ILE A 37 6.49 -4.49 -5.47
CA ILE A 37 5.95 -5.86 -5.52
C ILE A 37 6.82 -6.82 -4.70
N ALA A 38 8.14 -6.71 -4.81
CA ALA A 38 9.05 -7.58 -4.07
C ALA A 38 8.87 -7.41 -2.55
N GLU A 39 8.73 -6.18 -2.07
CA GLU A 39 8.53 -5.93 -0.64
C GLU A 39 7.15 -6.38 -0.15
N LEU A 40 6.08 -6.07 -0.89
CA LEU A 40 4.75 -6.57 -0.58
C LEU A 40 4.74 -8.10 -0.52
N LYS A 41 5.41 -8.77 -1.47
CA LYS A 41 5.54 -10.23 -1.49
C LYS A 41 6.32 -10.76 -0.28
N ALA A 42 7.36 -10.06 0.16
CA ALA A 42 8.11 -10.44 1.37
C ALA A 42 7.24 -10.34 2.64
N ALA A 43 6.23 -9.46 2.65
CA ALA A 43 5.20 -9.36 3.68
C ALA A 43 3.99 -10.29 3.42
N GLU A 44 4.12 -11.30 2.56
CA GLU A 44 3.06 -12.24 2.17
C GLU A 44 1.83 -11.59 1.52
N MET A 45 1.96 -10.34 1.05
CA MET A 45 0.94 -9.63 0.28
C MET A 45 1.17 -9.84 -1.21
N ILE A 46 0.56 -10.90 -1.75
CA ILE A 46 0.68 -11.21 -3.19
C ILE A 46 -0.11 -10.18 -4.01
N VAL A 47 0.61 -9.35 -4.77
CA VAL A 47 0.07 -8.32 -5.66
C VAL A 47 0.69 -8.47 -7.04
N VAL A 48 -0.13 -8.36 -8.08
CA VAL A 48 0.30 -8.37 -9.49
C VAL A 48 0.35 -6.96 -10.04
N GLU A 49 1.12 -6.75 -11.12
CA GLU A 49 1.27 -5.45 -11.78
C GLU A 49 -0.07 -4.82 -12.18
N GLY A 50 -1.01 -5.62 -12.68
CA GLY A 50 -2.35 -5.15 -13.07
C GLY A 50 -3.16 -4.58 -11.91
N THR A 51 -2.79 -4.88 -10.66
CA THR A 51 -3.37 -4.25 -9.46
C THR A 51 -2.54 -3.04 -9.01
N LEU A 52 -1.21 -3.13 -9.07
CA LEU A 52 -0.33 -2.07 -8.59
C LEU A 52 -0.40 -0.79 -9.44
N TYR A 53 -0.28 -0.89 -10.76
CA TYR A 53 -0.18 0.29 -11.62
C TYR A 53 -1.40 1.21 -11.57
N PRO A 54 -2.66 0.70 -11.53
CA PRO A 54 -3.83 1.55 -11.29
C PRO A 54 -3.77 2.31 -9.97
N LEU A 55 -3.27 1.70 -8.88
CA LEU A 55 -3.13 2.35 -7.58
C LEU A 55 -2.04 3.43 -7.60
N LEU A 56 -0.88 3.13 -8.19
CA LEU A 56 0.18 4.14 -8.38
C LEU A 56 -0.32 5.33 -9.21
N THR A 57 -1.10 5.06 -10.25
CA THR A 57 -1.70 6.10 -11.09
C THR A 57 -2.71 6.93 -10.31
N ARG A 58 -3.57 6.30 -9.51
CA ARG A 58 -4.56 6.97 -8.66
C ARG A 58 -3.88 7.86 -7.62
N GLN A 59 -2.94 7.34 -6.85
CA GLN A 59 -2.22 8.10 -5.84
C GLN A 59 -1.41 9.26 -6.43
N LYS A 60 -0.81 9.07 -7.62
CA LYS A 60 -0.18 10.16 -8.37
C LYS A 60 -1.19 11.23 -8.79
N ASN A 61 -2.35 10.84 -9.30
CA ASN A 61 -3.39 11.78 -9.72
C ASN A 61 -4.03 12.54 -8.54
N GLN A 62 -4.04 11.92 -7.36
CA GLN A 62 -4.42 12.58 -6.10
C GLN A 62 -3.31 13.52 -5.57
N GLY A 63 -2.13 13.51 -6.17
CA GLY A 63 -0.97 14.31 -5.77
C GLY A 63 -0.21 13.75 -4.57
N LEU A 64 -0.47 12.49 -4.17
CA LEU A 64 0.25 11.83 -3.07
C LEU A 64 1.63 11.33 -3.50
N LEU A 65 1.73 10.96 -4.79
CA LEU A 65 2.97 10.51 -5.41
C LEU A 65 3.35 11.41 -6.59
N SER A 66 4.64 11.47 -6.86
CA SER A 66 5.22 11.93 -8.13
C SER A 66 6.05 10.80 -8.73
N TYR A 67 6.49 10.96 -9.98
CA TYR A 67 7.46 10.02 -10.55
C TYR A 67 8.47 10.74 -11.43
N ARG A 68 9.63 10.12 -11.57
CA ARG A 68 10.64 10.46 -12.58
C ARG A 68 11.00 9.21 -13.37
N TRP A 69 11.49 9.42 -14.59
CA TRP A 69 12.11 8.36 -15.37
C TRP A 69 13.58 8.28 -14.99
N GLU A 70 14.06 7.07 -14.75
CA GLU A 70 15.50 6.78 -14.61
C GLU A 70 15.90 5.73 -15.63
N GLU A 71 17.08 5.89 -16.21
CA GLU A 71 17.68 4.84 -17.02
C GLU A 71 17.97 3.61 -16.16
N SER A 72 17.63 2.45 -16.70
CA SER A 72 17.98 1.18 -16.06
C SER A 72 19.35 0.75 -16.59
N PRO A 73 20.25 0.20 -15.75
CA PRO A 73 21.52 -0.37 -16.21
C PRO A 73 21.33 -1.46 -17.29
N GLN A 74 20.17 -2.12 -17.27
CA GLN A 74 19.73 -3.06 -18.31
C GLN A 74 18.23 -2.90 -18.55
N GLY A 75 17.82 -2.83 -19.82
CA GLY A 75 16.41 -2.76 -20.22
C GLY A 75 15.83 -1.34 -20.31
N PRO A 76 14.50 -1.21 -20.45
CA PRO A 76 13.85 0.08 -20.64
C PRO A 76 13.96 0.97 -19.38
N PRO A 77 13.84 2.30 -19.55
CA PRO A 77 13.74 3.24 -18.43
C PRO A 77 12.65 2.83 -17.43
N ARG A 78 12.91 3.06 -16.15
CA ARG A 78 11.99 2.75 -15.05
C ARG A 78 11.35 4.03 -14.53
N LYS A 79 10.09 3.95 -14.13
CA LYS A 79 9.45 4.99 -13.31
C LYS A 79 9.81 4.76 -11.85
N TYR A 80 10.53 5.69 -11.27
CA TYR A 80 10.72 5.77 -9.82
C TYR A 80 9.68 6.71 -9.24
N TYR A 81 8.92 6.20 -8.28
CA TYR A 81 7.89 6.94 -7.56
C TYR A 81 8.49 7.51 -6.29
N SER A 82 8.11 8.76 -6.00
CA SER A 82 8.51 9.50 -4.80
C SER A 82 7.27 10.02 -4.10
N ILE A 83 7.27 9.96 -2.77
CA ILE A 83 6.18 10.53 -1.97
C ILE A 83 6.26 12.05 -1.98
N THR A 84 5.13 12.72 -2.19
CA THR A 84 5.06 14.19 -2.12
C THR A 84 4.86 14.64 -0.67
N GLN A 85 4.89 15.95 -0.44
CA GLN A 85 4.53 16.49 0.88
C GLN A 85 3.09 16.15 1.28
N LYS A 86 2.14 16.31 0.36
CA LYS A 86 0.74 15.89 0.54
C LYS A 86 0.63 14.38 0.81
N GLY A 87 1.45 13.57 0.14
CA GLY A 87 1.53 12.13 0.39
C GLY A 87 1.99 11.79 1.80
N ARG A 88 2.98 12.52 2.34
CA ARG A 88 3.46 12.35 3.71
C ARG A 88 2.40 12.71 4.74
N GLU A 89 1.70 13.83 4.56
CA GLU A 89 0.59 14.24 5.43
C GLU A 89 -0.55 13.20 5.42
N CYS A 90 -0.87 12.67 4.24
CA CYS A 90 -1.84 11.58 4.10
C CYS A 90 -1.36 10.30 4.79
N LEU A 91 -0.08 9.94 4.66
CA LEU A 91 0.48 8.77 5.32
C LEU A 91 0.41 8.89 6.85
N GLU A 92 0.73 10.05 7.42
CA GLU A 92 0.61 10.30 8.87
C GLU A 92 -0.84 10.10 9.36
N GLN A 93 -1.83 10.58 8.60
CA GLN A 93 -3.24 10.33 8.92
C GLN A 93 -3.62 8.84 8.82
N LEU A 94 -3.04 8.12 7.85
CA LEU A 94 -3.27 6.67 7.71
C LEU A 94 -2.59 5.87 8.84
N ASP A 95 -1.42 6.28 9.32
CA ASP A 95 -0.74 5.68 10.47
C ASP A 95 -1.60 5.78 11.74
N ILE A 96 -2.19 6.97 11.98
CA ILE A 96 -3.13 7.21 13.07
C ILE A 96 -4.37 6.32 12.91
N ALA A 97 -5.02 6.37 11.74
CA ALA A 97 -6.23 5.61 11.47
C ALA A 97 -6.01 4.08 11.61
N TRP A 98 -4.85 3.58 11.18
CA TRP A 98 -4.49 2.17 11.35
C TRP A 98 -4.31 1.79 12.82
N SER A 99 -3.62 2.64 13.59
CA SER A 99 -3.42 2.43 15.02
C SER A 99 -4.75 2.43 15.79
N GLU A 100 -5.64 3.36 15.45
CA GLU A 100 -6.99 3.43 16.00
C GLU A 100 -7.80 2.17 15.67
N LEU A 101 -7.77 1.71 14.41
CA LEU A 101 -8.48 0.51 13.97
C LEU A 101 -8.01 -0.74 14.75
N ILE A 102 -6.71 -0.92 14.89
CA ILE A 102 -6.14 -2.03 15.67
C ILE A 102 -6.58 -1.95 17.14
N SER A 103 -6.56 -0.75 17.73
CA SER A 103 -7.02 -0.52 19.10
C SER A 103 -8.50 -0.87 19.27
N GLN A 104 -9.36 -0.38 18.38
CA GLN A 104 -10.80 -0.65 18.38
C GLN A 104 -11.09 -2.16 18.24
N ILE A 105 -10.45 -2.84 17.30
CA ILE A 105 -10.60 -4.29 17.12
C ILE A 105 -10.16 -5.04 18.37
N ARG A 106 -9.06 -4.63 18.99
CA ARG A 106 -8.57 -5.23 20.23
C ARG A 106 -9.58 -5.09 21.38
N ILE A 107 -10.13 -3.90 21.58
CA ILE A 107 -11.17 -3.64 22.60
C ILE A 107 -12.39 -4.54 22.36
N ILE A 108 -12.86 -4.63 21.12
CA ILE A 108 -14.01 -5.47 20.76
C ILE A 108 -13.72 -6.96 21.01
N ARG A 109 -12.53 -7.44 20.66
CA ARG A 109 -12.16 -8.85 20.78
C ARG A 109 -11.94 -9.29 22.22
N ASP A 110 -11.30 -8.44 23.02
CA ASP A 110 -10.91 -8.77 24.39
C ASP A 110 -12.08 -8.50 25.37
N GLY A 111 -13.06 -7.69 24.95
CA GLY A 111 -14.20 -7.23 25.77
C GLY A 111 -13.75 -6.23 26.85
N ASN A 112 -14.66 -5.37 27.33
CA ASN A 112 -14.37 -4.43 28.42
C ASN A 112 -14.13 -5.16 29.76
N ARG A 113 -12.99 -5.84 29.91
CA ARG A 113 -12.47 -6.32 31.20
C ARG A 113 -11.43 -5.36 31.75
#